data_AF-A0A7V6DQ52-F1
#
_entry.id   AF-A0A7V6DQ52-F1
#
_cell.length_a   1.000
_cell.length_b   1.000
_cell.length_c   1.000
_cell.angle_alpha   90.00
_cell.angle_beta   90.00
_cell.angle_gamma   90.00
#
_symmetry.space_group_name_H-M   'P 1'
#
loop_
_entity.id
_entity.type
_entity.pdbx_description
1 polymer ?
#
loop_
_entity_poly.entity_id
_entity_poly.type
_entity_poly.pdbx_seq_one_letter_code
_entity_poly.pdbx_strand_id
1 'polypeptide(L)'
;MYKKGRNFLGILVAIAAMLLSPELLWGQERWGQETTSTEKKEVPPERPVEPPGYFPGIPTSTPYGTLELGPTSGALAPYGNPAAYDTLKRGWHSITVKGVRLTPYFEGDGVYRSNIYLTPNNKLSDYIFVLTPGLRAEVPLAGKNRLSLGYLGTGYVYTTHGANSHYDQNVNSDLELHLKSGWYVRFGNTLRVAAEERNSEFSSSRRYLRNTPYATISYAFADRWKAEVNYQFDTMDFFKSVDKVNNYNAQAVGTTLYYRFLPKTSALVQYVFTYRGFPNTPFDNTTNHSPMVGLTWAPTAKLSGTMKYGYTFDQYQTSMSG
;
A
#
# COMPACT_ATOMS: atom_id res chain seq x y z
N MET A 1 20.54 19.61 -33.31
CA MET A 1 19.84 20.70 -32.62
C MET A 1 18.49 20.18 -32.13
N TYR A 2 18.39 19.92 -30.82
CA TYR A 2 17.24 19.26 -30.17
C TYR A 2 16.10 20.25 -29.93
N LYS A 3 14.87 19.93 -30.37
CA LYS A 3 13.63 20.50 -29.80
C LYS A 3 12.41 19.66 -30.22
N LYS A 4 11.88 18.85 -29.28
CA LYS A 4 10.43 18.74 -28.95
C LYS A 4 10.24 17.58 -27.96
N GLY A 5 9.90 17.94 -26.73
CA GLY A 5 9.56 17.01 -25.66
C GLY A 5 8.77 17.76 -24.59
N ARG A 6 7.49 18.00 -24.85
CA ARG A 6 6.50 18.47 -23.87
C ARG A 6 5.18 17.81 -24.26
N ASN A 7 4.64 16.98 -23.36
CA ASN A 7 3.20 16.67 -23.18
C ASN A 7 2.98 15.36 -22.37
N PHE A 8 3.69 15.14 -21.26
CA PHE A 8 3.36 14.04 -20.34
C PHE A 8 2.84 14.52 -18.98
N LEU A 9 3.13 15.77 -18.59
CA LEU A 9 2.69 16.31 -17.30
C LEU A 9 1.21 16.75 -17.27
N GLY A 10 0.62 17.06 -18.42
CA GLY A 10 -0.76 17.56 -18.51
C GLY A 10 -1.84 16.49 -18.36
N ILE A 11 -1.52 15.22 -18.66
CA ILE A 11 -2.51 14.13 -18.64
C ILE A 11 -2.78 13.64 -17.21
N LEU A 12 -1.77 13.69 -16.33
CA LEU A 12 -1.90 13.28 -14.93
C LEU A 12 -2.74 14.25 -14.09
N VAL A 13 -2.74 15.54 -14.42
CA VAL A 13 -3.56 16.55 -13.72
C VAL A 13 -5.03 16.47 -14.14
N ALA A 14 -5.32 16.09 -15.39
CA ALA A 14 -6.69 15.99 -15.90
C ALA A 14 -7.49 14.80 -15.32
N ILE A 15 -6.84 13.67 -15.05
CA ILE A 15 -7.50 12.48 -14.47
C ILE A 15 -7.82 12.70 -12.99
N ALA A 16 -6.98 13.45 -12.25
CA ALA A 16 -7.25 13.80 -10.86
C ALA A 16 -8.42 14.80 -10.71
N ALA A 17 -8.64 15.68 -11.70
CA ALA A 17 -9.73 16.65 -11.68
C ALA A 17 -11.11 16.04 -12.00
N MET A 18 -11.18 14.95 -12.78
CA MET A 18 -12.45 14.29 -13.13
C MET A 18 -13.04 13.43 -12.01
N LEU A 19 -12.26 13.05 -10.99
CA LEU A 19 -12.71 12.18 -9.90
C LEU A 19 -13.26 12.95 -8.67
N LEU A 20 -13.36 14.28 -8.73
CA LEU A 20 -13.69 15.13 -7.56
C LEU A 20 -14.98 15.97 -7.73
N SER A 21 -15.84 15.73 -8.72
CA SER A 21 -17.13 16.43 -8.84
C SER A 21 -18.27 15.71 -8.08
N PRO A 22 -18.86 16.29 -7.01
CA PRO A 22 -19.88 15.62 -6.20
C PRO A 22 -21.32 15.66 -6.77
N GLU A 23 -21.55 16.23 -7.96
CA GLU A 23 -22.90 16.64 -8.40
C GLU A 23 -23.61 15.70 -9.40
N LEU A 24 -23.20 14.44 -9.54
CA LEU A 24 -23.70 13.57 -10.63
C LEU A 24 -24.43 12.28 -10.20
N LEU A 25 -24.92 12.19 -8.95
CA LEU A 25 -25.51 10.95 -8.42
C LEU A 25 -26.93 11.06 -7.84
N TRP A 26 -27.79 11.91 -8.40
CA TRP A 26 -29.23 11.86 -8.12
C TRP A 26 -30.06 12.04 -9.39
N GLY A 27 -30.52 10.93 -9.95
CA GLY A 27 -31.52 10.85 -11.01
C GLY A 27 -32.34 9.57 -10.83
N GLN A 28 -33.64 9.74 -10.59
CA GLN A 28 -34.63 8.68 -10.35
C GLN A 28 -34.83 7.78 -11.59
N GLU A 29 -35.16 6.49 -11.40
CA GLU A 29 -36.50 5.95 -11.69
C GLU A 29 -36.67 4.46 -11.34
N ARG A 30 -37.94 4.12 -11.09
CA ARG A 30 -38.53 2.82 -10.74
C ARG A 30 -38.44 1.80 -11.89
N TRP A 31 -38.56 0.51 -11.57
CA TRP A 31 -39.57 -0.45 -12.07
C TRP A 31 -39.25 -1.83 -11.47
N GLY A 32 -40.26 -2.51 -10.94
CA GLY A 32 -40.16 -3.88 -10.43
C GLY A 32 -40.41 -4.92 -11.53
N GLN A 33 -40.05 -6.17 -11.24
CA GLN A 33 -40.92 -7.35 -11.40
C GLN A 33 -40.23 -8.60 -10.86
N GLU A 34 -40.98 -9.38 -10.09
CA GLU A 34 -40.70 -10.78 -9.77
C GLU A 34 -40.65 -11.62 -11.04
N THR A 35 -39.70 -12.55 -11.13
CA THR A 35 -39.95 -13.86 -11.74
C THR A 35 -39.14 -14.94 -11.02
N THR A 36 -39.88 -15.96 -10.61
CA THR A 36 -39.47 -17.26 -10.09
C THR A 36 -39.08 -18.15 -11.26
N SER A 37 -37.99 -18.94 -11.18
CA SER A 37 -37.93 -20.26 -11.85
C SER A 37 -36.71 -21.11 -11.47
N THR A 38 -37.02 -22.26 -10.86
CA THR A 38 -36.44 -23.62 -11.04
C THR A 38 -34.94 -23.88 -10.88
N GLU A 39 -34.64 -24.50 -9.75
CA GLU A 39 -33.43 -25.28 -9.45
C GLU A 39 -33.35 -26.55 -10.32
N LYS A 40 -32.27 -26.67 -11.10
CA LYS A 40 -31.94 -27.84 -11.91
C LYS A 40 -30.69 -28.51 -11.32
N LYS A 41 -30.84 -29.76 -10.89
CA LYS A 41 -29.79 -30.57 -10.25
C LYS A 41 -28.82 -31.08 -11.34
N GLU A 42 -27.58 -30.58 -11.34
CA GLU A 42 -26.53 -31.04 -12.27
C GLU A 42 -25.73 -32.23 -11.69
N VAL A 43 -25.53 -33.24 -12.53
CA VAL A 43 -24.62 -34.38 -12.31
C VAL A 43 -23.21 -33.94 -12.71
N PRO A 44 -22.14 -34.28 -11.97
CA PRO A 44 -20.79 -33.83 -12.30
C PRO A 44 -20.30 -34.47 -13.61
N PRO A 45 -19.71 -33.70 -14.55
CA PRO A 45 -19.09 -34.26 -15.74
C PRO A 45 -17.77 -34.97 -15.41
N GLU A 46 -17.51 -36.07 -16.12
CA GLU A 46 -16.24 -36.80 -16.10
C GLU A 46 -15.07 -35.88 -16.49
N ARG A 47 -13.95 -36.02 -15.79
CA ARG A 47 -12.73 -35.23 -16.05
C ARG A 47 -12.15 -35.60 -17.42
N PRO A 48 -11.85 -34.62 -18.30
CA PRO A 48 -11.07 -34.88 -19.50
C PRO A 48 -9.63 -35.26 -19.12
N VAL A 49 -9.08 -36.22 -19.86
CA VAL A 49 -7.66 -36.60 -19.81
C VAL A 49 -6.82 -35.42 -20.29
N GLU A 50 -5.91 -34.91 -19.45
CA GLU A 50 -5.03 -33.80 -19.79
C GLU A 50 -3.95 -34.22 -20.82
N PRO A 51 -3.74 -33.46 -21.91
CA PRO A 51 -2.63 -33.69 -22.83
C PRO A 51 -1.29 -33.22 -22.24
N PRO A 52 -0.16 -33.79 -22.68
CA PRO A 52 1.16 -33.44 -22.16
C PRO A 52 1.62 -32.07 -22.68
N GLY A 53 2.06 -31.22 -21.75
CA GLY A 53 3.07 -30.19 -22.00
C GLY A 53 2.61 -28.91 -22.71
N TYR A 54 2.23 -27.91 -21.92
CA TYR A 54 2.34 -26.51 -22.32
C TYR A 54 2.99 -25.75 -21.16
N PHE A 55 4.20 -25.20 -21.38
CA PHE A 55 4.93 -24.40 -20.40
C PHE A 55 4.29 -23.00 -20.31
N PRO A 56 3.72 -22.60 -19.15
CA PRO A 56 3.40 -21.20 -18.91
C PRO A 56 4.68 -20.46 -18.50
N GLY A 57 4.92 -19.31 -19.14
CA GLY A 57 6.00 -18.39 -18.79
C GLY A 57 5.97 -18.06 -17.29
N ILE A 58 7.15 -18.10 -16.68
CA ILE A 58 7.41 -17.86 -15.26
C ILE A 58 6.76 -16.53 -14.82
N PRO A 59 5.71 -16.54 -13.98
CA PRO A 59 5.36 -15.35 -13.22
C PRO A 59 6.45 -15.14 -12.16
N THR A 60 6.98 -13.92 -12.06
CA THR A 60 7.88 -13.54 -10.97
C THR A 60 7.14 -13.66 -9.65
N SER A 61 7.46 -14.69 -8.87
CA SER A 61 7.01 -14.83 -7.48
C SER A 61 7.49 -13.62 -6.69
N THR A 62 6.56 -12.77 -6.21
CA THR A 62 6.87 -11.76 -5.20
C THR A 62 6.89 -12.44 -3.83
N PRO A 63 8.06 -12.57 -3.16
CA PRO A 63 8.11 -13.10 -1.81
C PRO A 63 7.62 -12.03 -0.83
N TYR A 64 6.55 -12.32 -0.10
CA TYR A 64 6.22 -11.62 1.13
C TYR A 64 7.26 -12.00 2.20
N GLY A 65 7.78 -11.02 2.95
CA GLY A 65 8.60 -11.28 4.16
C GLY A 65 9.94 -10.57 4.27
N THR A 66 10.26 -9.61 3.41
CA THR A 66 11.32 -8.63 3.67
C THR A 66 10.79 -7.55 4.60
N LEU A 67 11.54 -7.16 5.64
CA LEU A 67 11.43 -5.80 6.16
C LEU A 67 11.83 -4.89 4.99
N GLU A 68 10.83 -4.51 4.18
CA GLU A 68 10.96 -3.60 3.06
C GLU A 68 10.84 -2.19 3.63
N LEU A 69 11.84 -1.35 3.39
CA LEU A 69 11.59 0.09 3.36
C LEU A 69 10.95 0.40 2.00
N GLY A 70 9.70 -0.04 1.87
CA GLY A 70 8.67 0.44 0.97
C GLY A 70 7.40 0.60 1.82
N PRO A 71 6.19 0.81 1.27
CA PRO A 71 4.97 1.08 2.05
C PRO A 71 4.49 -0.06 2.98
N THR A 72 5.37 -0.99 3.36
CA THR A 72 5.10 -2.16 4.18
C THR A 72 6.08 -2.24 5.35
N SER A 73 5.56 -2.06 6.57
CA SER A 73 6.06 -2.67 7.81
C SER A 73 7.49 -2.37 8.28
N GLY A 74 7.79 -1.10 8.57
CA GLY A 74 8.70 -0.79 9.68
C GLY A 74 7.93 -0.89 11.01
N ALA A 75 8.57 -1.36 12.08
CA ALA A 75 7.99 -1.60 13.42
C ALA A 75 7.35 -0.38 14.12
N LEU A 76 7.24 0.76 13.44
CA LEU A 76 6.79 2.06 13.97
C LEU A 76 5.67 2.72 13.14
N ALA A 77 4.96 1.98 12.29
CA ALA A 77 3.77 2.49 11.61
C ALA A 77 2.49 1.93 12.27
N PRO A 78 1.99 2.54 13.37
CA PRO A 78 0.77 2.04 14.02
C PRO A 78 -0.48 2.10 13.12
N TYR A 79 -0.44 2.81 11.98
CA TYR A 79 -1.58 2.86 11.02
C TYR A 79 -1.15 2.91 9.54
N GLY A 80 0.05 2.40 9.21
CA GLY A 80 0.37 2.13 7.81
C GLY A 80 -0.58 1.07 7.30
N ASN A 81 -1.34 1.35 6.24
CA ASN A 81 -2.26 0.40 5.63
C ASN A 81 -1.61 -0.22 4.38
N PRO A 82 -0.70 -1.23 4.52
CA PRO A 82 -0.26 -2.06 3.41
C PRO A 82 -1.43 -2.70 2.67
N ALA A 83 -2.59 -2.81 3.34
CA ALA A 83 -3.75 -3.44 2.75
C ALA A 83 -4.19 -2.70 1.50
N ALA A 84 -4.01 -1.37 1.31
CA ALA A 84 -4.48 -0.75 0.07
C ALA A 84 -3.76 -1.26 -1.21
N TYR A 85 -2.47 -1.56 -1.15
CA TYR A 85 -1.73 -2.12 -2.30
C TYR A 85 -1.91 -3.64 -2.41
N ASP A 86 -2.08 -4.35 -1.28
CA ASP A 86 -2.28 -5.79 -1.25
C ASP A 86 -3.73 -6.20 -1.59
N THR A 87 -4.73 -5.45 -1.12
CA THR A 87 -6.16 -5.63 -1.44
C THR A 87 -6.42 -5.38 -2.93
N LEU A 88 -5.86 -4.32 -3.52
CA LEU A 88 -5.99 -4.05 -4.96
C LEU A 88 -5.28 -5.08 -5.85
N LYS A 89 -4.35 -5.89 -5.31
CA LYS A 89 -3.79 -7.05 -6.01
C LYS A 89 -4.70 -8.28 -5.95
N ARG A 90 -5.58 -8.36 -4.96
CA ARG A 90 -6.56 -9.43 -4.76
C ARG A 90 -7.92 -9.14 -5.41
N GLY A 91 -8.01 -8.09 -6.23
CA GLY A 91 -9.22 -7.73 -6.95
C GLY A 91 -9.80 -8.86 -7.78
N TRP A 92 -11.08 -8.71 -8.08
CA TRP A 92 -11.85 -9.62 -8.91
C TRP A 92 -11.27 -9.62 -10.35
N HIS A 93 -11.85 -10.41 -11.26
CA HIS A 93 -11.37 -10.54 -12.64
C HIS A 93 -10.96 -9.21 -13.28
N SER A 94 -9.69 -9.10 -13.67
CA SER A 94 -9.18 -7.94 -14.39
C SER A 94 -9.72 -7.90 -15.82
N ILE A 95 -10.09 -6.72 -16.29
CA ILE A 95 -10.45 -6.46 -17.69
C ILE A 95 -9.33 -5.69 -18.37
N THR A 96 -9.07 -5.96 -19.65
CA THR A 96 -8.08 -5.20 -20.43
C THR A 96 -8.78 -4.34 -21.47
N VAL A 97 -8.60 -3.03 -21.41
CA VAL A 97 -9.18 -2.06 -22.33
C VAL A 97 -8.05 -1.29 -23.00
N LYS A 98 -7.89 -1.47 -24.32
CA LYS A 98 -6.84 -0.80 -25.12
C LYS A 98 -5.43 -0.92 -24.53
N GLY A 99 -5.08 -2.11 -24.04
CA GLY A 99 -3.78 -2.39 -23.44
C GLY A 99 -3.62 -1.94 -21.99
N VAL A 100 -4.60 -1.25 -21.40
CA VAL A 100 -4.64 -0.95 -19.96
C VAL A 100 -5.37 -2.06 -19.23
N ARG A 101 -4.73 -2.66 -18.22
CA ARG A 101 -5.37 -3.62 -17.33
C ARG A 101 -6.08 -2.87 -16.21
N LEU A 102 -7.38 -3.03 -16.11
CA LEU A 102 -8.21 -2.51 -15.05
C LEU A 102 -8.62 -3.65 -14.12
N THR A 103 -8.43 -3.46 -12.83
CA THR A 103 -8.76 -4.42 -11.79
C THR A 103 -9.69 -3.73 -10.80
N PRO A 104 -11.02 -3.92 -10.92
CA PRO A 104 -11.94 -3.44 -9.91
C PRO A 104 -11.80 -4.25 -8.62
N TYR A 105 -12.13 -3.62 -7.51
CA TYR A 105 -12.12 -4.20 -6.18
C TYR A 105 -13.38 -3.79 -5.44
N PHE A 106 -13.98 -4.72 -4.72
CA PHE A 106 -15.02 -4.42 -3.76
C PHE A 106 -14.96 -5.44 -2.63
N GLU A 107 -14.99 -4.94 -1.42
CA GLU A 107 -15.05 -5.71 -0.18
C GLU A 107 -16.10 -5.08 0.74
N GLY A 108 -16.84 -5.92 1.44
CA GLY A 108 -17.84 -5.50 2.41
C GLY A 108 -17.72 -6.35 3.66
N ASP A 109 -17.43 -5.70 4.78
CA ASP A 109 -17.28 -6.35 6.08
C ASP A 109 -18.29 -5.80 7.09
N GLY A 110 -18.60 -6.62 8.09
CA GLY A 110 -19.38 -6.23 9.24
C GLY A 110 -18.61 -6.52 10.52
N VAL A 111 -18.33 -5.49 11.32
CA VAL A 111 -17.50 -5.57 12.51
C VAL A 111 -18.31 -5.15 13.73
N TYR A 112 -18.46 -6.06 14.69
CA TYR A 112 -18.96 -5.70 16.01
C TYR A 112 -17.80 -5.29 16.92
N ARG A 113 -17.89 -4.10 17.53
CA ARG A 113 -16.93 -3.62 18.52
C ARG A 113 -17.65 -3.36 19.83
N SER A 114 -17.24 -4.05 20.90
CA SER A 114 -17.80 -3.85 22.24
C SER A 114 -17.31 -2.57 22.93
N ASN A 115 -16.31 -1.90 22.37
CA ASN A 115 -15.73 -0.67 22.89
C ASN A 115 -15.20 0.21 21.75
N ILE A 116 -16.09 0.97 21.12
CA ILE A 116 -15.75 1.79 19.95
C ILE A 116 -14.81 2.96 20.24
N TYR A 117 -14.69 3.38 21.51
CA TYR A 117 -13.81 4.48 21.91
C TYR A 117 -12.58 4.02 22.69
N LEU A 118 -12.35 2.71 22.80
CA LEU A 118 -11.20 2.15 23.53
C LEU A 118 -11.08 2.68 24.97
N THR A 119 -12.19 3.06 25.62
CA THR A 119 -12.18 3.62 26.98
C THR A 119 -12.18 2.50 28.02
N PRO A 120 -11.51 2.68 29.18
CA PRO A 120 -11.54 1.67 30.24
C PRO A 120 -12.93 1.54 30.86
N ASN A 121 -13.62 2.68 31.03
CA ASN A 121 -14.95 2.80 31.64
C ASN A 121 -15.97 3.34 30.63
N ASN A 122 -17.26 3.14 30.90
CA ASN A 122 -18.38 3.62 30.07
C ASN A 122 -18.25 3.20 28.59
N LYS A 123 -17.94 1.92 28.38
CA LYS A 123 -17.73 1.35 27.05
C LYS A 123 -19.01 1.44 26.24
N LEU A 124 -18.88 1.93 25.01
CA LEU A 124 -19.97 1.93 24.03
C LEU A 124 -19.70 0.86 22.99
N SER A 125 -20.74 0.14 22.61
CA SER A 125 -20.66 -0.88 21.57
C SER A 125 -21.37 -0.43 20.31
N ASP A 126 -20.93 -0.94 19.15
CA ASP A 126 -21.60 -0.72 17.88
C ASP A 126 -21.31 -1.85 16.91
N TYR A 127 -22.19 -1.98 15.92
CA TYR A 127 -21.94 -2.72 14.70
C TYR A 127 -21.53 -1.73 13.61
N ILE A 128 -20.46 -2.04 12.88
CA ILE A 128 -19.84 -1.17 11.89
C ILE A 128 -19.82 -1.91 10.57
N PHE A 129 -20.49 -1.38 9.56
CA PHE A 129 -20.34 -1.86 8.19
C PHE A 129 -19.15 -1.14 7.54
N VAL A 130 -18.24 -1.91 6.95
CA VAL A 130 -17.08 -1.39 6.24
C VAL A 130 -17.24 -1.73 4.76
N LEU A 131 -17.28 -0.72 3.91
CA LEU A 131 -17.43 -0.88 2.46
C LEU A 131 -16.21 -0.32 1.77
N THR A 132 -15.54 -1.15 0.99
CA THR A 132 -14.24 -0.83 0.39
C THR A 132 -14.25 -1.00 -1.13
N PRO A 133 -14.82 -0.05 -1.90
CA PRO A 133 -14.65 -0.03 -3.33
C PRO A 133 -13.22 0.41 -3.73
N GLY A 134 -12.70 -0.18 -4.80
CA GLY A 134 -11.40 0.18 -5.35
C GLY A 134 -11.30 -0.06 -6.84
N LEU A 135 -10.32 0.60 -7.45
CA LEU A 135 -9.98 0.41 -8.85
C LEU A 135 -8.47 0.55 -9.01
N ARG A 136 -7.86 -0.38 -9.73
CA ARG A 136 -6.46 -0.28 -10.15
C ARG A 136 -6.35 -0.30 -11.66
N ALA A 137 -5.61 0.64 -12.21
CA ALA A 137 -5.20 0.67 -13.60
C ALA A 137 -3.70 0.37 -13.71
N GLU A 138 -3.35 -0.53 -14.61
CA GLU A 138 -1.97 -0.88 -14.92
C GLU A 138 -1.74 -0.71 -16.42
N VAL A 139 -0.80 0.17 -16.76
CA VAL A 139 -0.37 0.43 -18.12
C VAL A 139 0.96 -0.28 -18.33
N PRO A 140 1.01 -1.37 -19.12
CA PRO A 140 2.28 -1.93 -19.54
C PRO A 140 3.00 -0.91 -20.41
N LEU A 141 4.24 -0.62 -20.07
CA LEU A 141 5.15 0.19 -20.87
C LEU A 141 6.05 -0.77 -21.68
N ALA A 142 6.92 -0.22 -22.53
CA ALA A 142 7.81 -1.06 -23.34
C ALA A 142 8.63 -2.05 -22.50
N GLY A 143 8.65 -3.33 -22.89
CA GLY A 143 9.39 -4.38 -22.20
C GLY A 143 8.71 -4.82 -20.91
N LYS A 144 9.46 -4.81 -19.80
CA LYS A 144 8.96 -5.18 -18.46
C LYS A 144 8.54 -3.96 -17.63
N ASN A 145 8.61 -2.77 -18.20
CA ASN A 145 8.28 -1.51 -17.52
C ASN A 145 6.76 -1.43 -17.28
N ARG A 146 6.35 -0.82 -16.17
CA ARG A 146 4.94 -0.71 -15.81
C ARG A 146 4.67 0.61 -15.11
N LEU A 147 3.55 1.25 -15.46
CA LEU A 147 2.94 2.31 -14.67
C LEU A 147 1.65 1.75 -14.05
N SER A 148 1.41 2.03 -12.78
CA SER A 148 0.15 1.70 -12.13
C SER A 148 -0.38 2.85 -11.30
N LEU A 149 -1.71 2.95 -11.28
CA LEU A 149 -2.48 3.91 -10.50
C LEU A 149 -3.61 3.13 -9.81
N GLY A 150 -3.79 3.34 -8.52
CA GLY A 150 -4.82 2.70 -7.72
C GLY A 150 -5.59 3.72 -6.91
N TYR A 151 -6.89 3.49 -6.77
CA TYR A 151 -7.75 4.20 -5.84
C TYR A 151 -8.45 3.17 -4.95
N LEU A 152 -8.53 3.46 -3.66
CA LEU A 152 -9.30 2.70 -2.69
C LEU A 152 -10.06 3.67 -1.79
N GLY A 153 -11.38 3.55 -1.78
CA GLY A 153 -12.24 4.23 -0.83
C GLY A 153 -12.69 3.26 0.24
N THR A 154 -12.75 3.68 1.50
CA THR A 154 -13.25 2.85 2.60
C THR A 154 -14.26 3.64 3.42
N GLY A 155 -15.52 3.23 3.39
CA GLY A 155 -16.58 3.82 4.21
C GLY A 155 -16.83 2.99 5.45
N TYR A 156 -16.82 3.64 6.62
CA TYR A 156 -17.18 3.05 7.90
C TYR A 156 -18.54 3.60 8.31
N VAL A 157 -19.55 2.73 8.42
CA VAL A 157 -20.94 3.10 8.76
C VAL A 157 -21.30 2.48 10.11
N TYR A 158 -21.39 3.33 11.13
CA TYR A 158 -21.77 2.95 12.49
C TYR A 158 -23.30 2.91 12.59
N THR A 159 -23.85 1.81 13.10
CA THR A 159 -25.31 1.62 13.16
C THR A 159 -25.98 2.48 14.22
N THR A 160 -25.37 2.59 15.40
CA THR A 160 -25.97 3.30 16.54
C THR A 160 -25.31 4.66 16.75
N HIS A 161 -24.00 4.76 16.53
CA HIS A 161 -23.20 5.98 16.71
C HIS A 161 -22.82 6.58 15.36
N GLY A 162 -23.81 6.84 14.51
CA GLY A 162 -23.63 7.31 13.13
C GLY A 162 -22.73 8.55 12.98
N ALA A 163 -22.63 9.39 14.01
CA ALA A 163 -21.71 10.54 14.05
C ALA A 163 -20.21 10.17 13.96
N ASN A 164 -19.85 8.90 14.20
CA ASN A 164 -18.49 8.38 14.03
C ASN A 164 -18.25 7.80 12.62
N SER A 165 -19.29 7.72 11.79
CA SER A 165 -19.16 7.24 10.42
C SER A 165 -18.26 8.18 9.62
N HIS A 166 -17.36 7.61 8.84
CA HIS A 166 -16.37 8.38 8.09
C HIS A 166 -15.97 7.63 6.82
N TYR A 167 -15.26 8.35 5.95
CA TYR A 167 -14.79 7.84 4.67
C TYR A 167 -13.32 8.15 4.49
N ASP A 168 -12.55 7.10 4.26
CA ASP A 168 -11.14 7.13 3.99
C ASP A 168 -10.90 6.99 2.48
N GLN A 169 -9.89 7.68 1.98
CA GLN A 169 -9.49 7.65 0.57
C GLN A 169 -8.00 7.41 0.47
N ASN A 170 -7.60 6.48 -0.39
CA ASN A 170 -6.22 6.16 -0.68
C ASN A 170 -6.00 6.20 -2.20
N VAL A 171 -4.97 6.93 -2.63
CA VAL A 171 -4.50 6.96 -4.02
C VAL A 171 -3.05 6.49 -4.04
N ASN A 172 -2.78 5.47 -4.85
CA ASN A 172 -1.45 4.88 -5.02
C ASN A 172 -1.00 5.09 -6.46
N SER A 173 0.24 5.57 -6.65
CA SER A 173 0.86 5.65 -7.96
C SER A 173 2.23 4.99 -7.92
N ASP A 174 2.57 4.22 -8.95
CA ASP A 174 3.79 3.43 -8.98
C ASP A 174 4.32 3.28 -10.42
N LEU A 175 5.60 3.57 -10.61
CA LEU A 175 6.33 3.39 -11.86
C LEU A 175 7.48 2.42 -11.60
N GLU A 176 7.48 1.32 -12.33
CA GLU A 176 8.54 0.31 -12.32
C GLU A 176 9.26 0.30 -13.67
N LEU A 177 10.58 0.46 -13.63
CA LEU A 177 11.47 0.47 -14.78
C LEU A 177 12.52 -0.64 -14.63
N HIS A 178 12.43 -1.62 -15.52
CA HIS A 178 13.42 -2.68 -15.71
C HIS A 178 14.31 -2.28 -16.89
N LEU A 179 15.39 -1.58 -16.56
CA LEU A 179 16.33 -1.07 -17.55
C LEU A 179 17.30 -2.17 -17.99
N LYS A 180 18.00 -1.92 -19.10
CA LYS A 180 19.07 -2.82 -19.55
C LYS A 180 20.21 -2.86 -18.53
N SER A 181 21.05 -3.90 -18.64
CA SER A 181 22.27 -4.04 -17.83
C SER A 181 22.03 -4.18 -16.33
N GLY A 182 20.91 -4.77 -15.90
CA GLY A 182 20.69 -5.13 -14.49
C GLY A 182 20.21 -3.98 -13.60
N TRP A 183 19.90 -2.82 -14.16
CA TRP A 183 19.29 -1.70 -13.43
C TRP A 183 17.79 -1.90 -13.25
N TYR A 184 17.32 -1.60 -12.04
CA TYR A 184 15.90 -1.55 -11.70
C TYR A 184 15.63 -0.29 -10.91
N VAL A 185 14.62 0.47 -11.34
CA VAL A 185 14.18 1.70 -10.68
C VAL A 185 12.69 1.61 -10.44
N ARG A 186 12.28 1.92 -9.21
CA ARG A 186 10.87 2.02 -8.83
C ARG A 186 10.66 3.35 -8.14
N PHE A 187 9.61 4.07 -8.51
CA PHE A 187 9.20 5.31 -7.87
C PHE A 187 7.70 5.29 -7.67
N GLY A 188 7.22 5.80 -6.55
CA GLY A 188 5.80 5.86 -6.31
C GLY A 188 5.42 6.81 -5.19
N ASN A 189 4.12 6.88 -4.96
CA ASN A 189 3.53 7.69 -3.91
C ASN A 189 2.23 7.04 -3.42
N THR A 190 1.95 7.20 -2.14
CA THR A 190 0.68 6.88 -1.50
C THR A 190 0.14 8.16 -0.87
N LEU A 191 -1.03 8.61 -1.34
CA LEU A 191 -1.77 9.71 -0.74
C LEU A 191 -2.97 9.13 0.02
N ARG A 192 -3.14 9.52 1.27
CA ARG A 192 -4.26 9.10 2.11
C ARG A 192 -4.94 10.31 2.73
N VAL A 193 -6.26 10.39 2.57
CA VAL A 193 -7.12 11.28 3.35
C VAL A 193 -7.99 10.39 4.21
N ALA A 194 -7.83 10.49 5.52
CA ALA A 194 -8.49 9.56 6.42
C ALA A 194 -8.84 10.22 7.76
N ALA A 195 -9.54 9.48 8.60
CA ALA A 195 -9.82 9.87 9.96
C ALA A 195 -9.21 8.87 10.95
N GLU A 196 -8.56 9.38 11.98
CA GLU A 196 -8.37 8.60 13.19
C GLU A 196 -9.66 8.63 13.99
N GLU A 197 -10.08 7.44 14.41
CA GLU A 197 -11.25 7.29 15.26
C GLU A 197 -10.99 7.93 16.62
N ARG A 198 -12.09 8.41 17.24
CA ARG A 198 -12.07 8.82 18.63
C ARG A 198 -11.62 7.64 19.50
N ASN A 199 -10.74 7.88 20.46
CA ASN A 199 -10.30 6.86 21.39
C ASN A 199 -10.18 7.43 22.83
N SER A 200 -9.50 6.70 23.73
CA SER A 200 -9.26 7.13 25.10
C SER A 200 -8.34 8.34 25.22
N GLU A 201 -7.49 8.58 24.23
CA GLU A 201 -6.52 9.68 24.20
C GLU A 201 -7.11 10.93 23.54
N PHE A 202 -7.98 10.75 22.54
CA PHE A 202 -8.55 11.84 21.74
C PHE A 202 -10.07 11.84 21.86
N SER A 203 -10.63 12.95 22.34
CA SER A 203 -12.06 13.12 22.58
C SER A 203 -12.90 13.28 21.31
N SER A 204 -12.27 13.42 20.14
CA SER A 204 -12.93 13.55 18.85
C SER A 204 -12.16 12.84 17.76
N SER A 205 -12.85 12.49 16.67
CA SER A 205 -12.18 12.00 15.46
C SER A 205 -11.31 13.09 14.83
N ARG A 206 -10.13 12.68 14.36
CA ARG A 206 -9.09 13.55 13.84
C ARG A 206 -8.83 13.21 12.38
N ARG A 207 -9.19 14.12 11.50
CA ARG A 207 -8.92 13.94 10.06
C ARG A 207 -7.48 14.32 9.76
N TYR A 208 -6.85 13.57 8.88
CA TYR A 208 -5.49 13.83 8.41
C TYR A 208 -5.32 13.59 6.92
N LEU A 209 -4.32 14.25 6.35
CA LEU A 209 -3.73 13.97 5.07
C LEU A 209 -2.36 13.32 5.31
N ARG A 210 -2.09 12.22 4.63
CA ARG A 210 -0.79 11.56 4.66
C ARG A 210 -0.25 11.37 3.25
N ASN A 211 1.02 11.69 3.04
CA ASN A 211 1.68 11.57 1.74
C ASN A 211 3.00 10.82 1.90
N THR A 212 3.15 9.72 1.17
CA THR A 212 4.27 8.79 1.35
C THR A 212 4.98 8.49 0.02
N PRO A 213 5.75 9.42 -0.56
CA PRO A 213 6.56 9.14 -1.72
C PRO A 213 7.72 8.20 -1.38
N TYR A 214 8.05 7.32 -2.32
CA TYR A 214 9.15 6.37 -2.19
C TYR A 214 9.90 6.17 -3.51
N ALA A 215 11.16 5.77 -3.38
CA ALA A 215 12.02 5.39 -4.48
C ALA A 215 12.83 4.15 -4.10
N THR A 216 13.09 3.30 -5.09
CA THR A 216 14.00 2.16 -4.97
C THR A 216 14.84 2.09 -6.22
N ILE A 217 16.14 1.96 -6.06
CA ILE A 217 17.10 1.77 -7.14
C ILE A 217 17.90 0.52 -6.80
N SER A 218 18.04 -0.40 -7.75
CA SER A 218 18.95 -1.52 -7.60
C SER A 218 19.74 -1.78 -8.87
N TYR A 219 20.93 -2.34 -8.68
CA TYR A 219 21.85 -2.68 -9.74
C TYR A 219 22.47 -4.05 -9.48
N ALA A 220 22.24 -4.98 -10.40
CA ALA A 220 22.87 -6.30 -10.39
C ALA A 220 24.16 -6.28 -11.22
N PHE A 221 25.27 -6.76 -10.64
CA PHE A 221 26.59 -6.74 -11.27
C PHE A 221 27.41 -7.99 -10.95
N ALA A 222 28.36 -8.29 -11.84
CA ALA A 222 29.28 -9.43 -11.74
C ALA A 222 28.58 -10.78 -11.49
N ASP A 223 27.35 -10.93 -11.98
CA ASP A 223 26.44 -12.09 -11.80
C ASP A 223 26.21 -12.56 -10.36
N ARG A 224 26.81 -11.92 -9.35
CA ARG A 224 26.77 -12.39 -7.96
C ARG A 224 26.31 -11.32 -7.01
N TRP A 225 26.43 -10.05 -7.40
CA TRP A 225 26.14 -8.94 -6.52
C TRP A 225 24.90 -8.21 -6.98
N LYS A 226 24.14 -7.72 -6.01
CA LYS A 226 23.11 -6.71 -6.23
C LYS A 226 23.24 -5.68 -5.12
N ALA A 227 23.32 -4.41 -5.50
CA ALA A 227 23.18 -3.30 -4.55
C ALA A 227 21.79 -2.71 -4.71
N GLU A 228 21.15 -2.37 -3.59
CA GLU A 228 19.83 -1.75 -3.56
C GLU A 228 19.83 -0.59 -2.58
N VAL A 229 19.21 0.52 -2.98
CA VAL A 229 18.96 1.69 -2.15
C VAL A 229 17.46 1.98 -2.21
N ASN A 230 16.85 2.16 -1.04
CA ASN A 230 15.46 2.50 -0.88
C ASN A 230 15.36 3.81 -0.10
N TYR A 231 14.45 4.68 -0.51
CA TYR A 231 14.13 5.91 0.21
C TYR A 231 12.62 6.04 0.32
N GLN A 232 12.14 6.46 1.49
CA GLN A 232 10.76 6.80 1.73
C GLN A 232 10.70 8.10 2.54
N PHE A 233 9.82 8.99 2.15
CA PHE A 233 9.44 10.15 2.94
C PHE A 233 7.96 10.04 3.26
N ASP A 234 7.56 10.38 4.47
CA ASP A 234 6.21 10.19 4.99
C ASP A 234 5.79 11.42 5.79
N THR A 235 4.80 12.16 5.31
CA THR A 235 4.25 13.32 6.00
C THR A 235 2.85 13.02 6.47
N MET A 236 2.51 13.45 7.67
CA MET A 236 1.14 13.39 8.19
C MET A 236 0.74 14.75 8.74
N ASP A 237 -0.36 15.28 8.21
CA ASP A 237 -0.89 16.59 8.53
C ASP A 237 -2.35 16.48 8.98
N PHE A 238 -2.62 16.84 10.23
CA PHE A 238 -3.99 16.96 10.72
C PHE A 238 -4.65 18.27 10.26
N PHE A 239 -5.94 18.18 9.92
CA PHE A 239 -6.70 19.33 9.43
C PHE A 239 -7.02 20.35 10.53
N LYS A 240 -7.30 19.88 11.76
CA LYS A 240 -7.64 20.77 12.89
C LYS A 240 -6.36 21.28 13.56
N SER A 241 -6.33 22.58 13.88
CA SER A 241 -5.17 23.21 14.52
C SER A 241 -4.76 22.57 15.85
N VAL A 242 -5.73 22.11 16.65
CA VAL A 242 -5.48 21.44 17.94
C VAL A 242 -4.74 20.10 17.78
N ASP A 243 -4.92 19.43 16.65
CA ASP A 243 -4.31 18.12 16.37
C ASP A 243 -2.95 18.27 15.69
N LYS A 244 -2.58 19.47 15.23
CA LYS A 244 -1.31 19.71 14.53
C LYS A 244 -0.08 19.43 15.38
N VAL A 245 -0.24 19.42 16.70
CA VAL A 245 0.79 18.96 17.65
C VAL A 245 1.33 17.56 17.27
N ASN A 246 0.50 16.71 16.66
CA ASN A 246 0.87 15.36 16.24
C ASN A 246 1.26 15.26 14.74
N ASN A 247 1.39 16.38 14.02
CA ASN A 247 1.94 16.34 12.66
C ASN A 247 3.37 15.81 12.71
N TYR A 248 3.74 14.99 11.74
CA TYR A 248 5.10 14.48 11.65
C TYR A 248 5.60 14.43 10.22
N ASN A 249 6.92 14.50 10.10
CA ASN A 249 7.67 14.20 8.89
C ASN A 249 8.65 13.07 9.23
N ALA A 250 8.52 11.94 8.56
CA ALA A 250 9.41 10.81 8.72
C ALA A 250 10.13 10.51 7.40
N GLN A 251 11.38 10.09 7.51
CA GLN A 251 12.17 9.62 6.39
C GLN A 251 12.84 8.31 6.75
N ALA A 252 12.95 7.44 5.77
CA ALA A 252 13.63 6.16 5.90
C ALA A 252 14.55 5.95 4.69
N VAL A 253 15.82 5.63 4.95
CA VAL A 253 16.81 5.27 3.95
C VAL A 253 17.27 3.85 4.23
N GLY A 254 17.20 2.99 3.23
CA GLY A 254 17.66 1.61 3.32
C GLY A 254 18.73 1.37 2.28
N THR A 255 19.80 0.68 2.66
CA THR A 255 20.80 0.19 1.72
C THR A 255 21.00 -1.30 1.96
N THR A 256 20.92 -2.10 0.90
CA THR A 256 21.10 -3.55 0.97
C THR A 256 22.10 -4.01 -0.07
N LEU A 257 23.09 -4.79 0.37
CA LEU A 257 24.02 -5.49 -0.50
C LEU A 257 23.70 -6.98 -0.45
N TYR A 258 23.48 -7.57 -1.62
CA TYR A 258 23.21 -8.99 -1.78
C TYR A 258 24.43 -9.68 -2.40
N TYR A 259 24.79 -10.84 -1.86
CA TYR A 259 25.79 -11.75 -2.42
C TYR A 259 25.17 -13.11 -2.71
N ARG A 260 25.09 -13.46 -3.99
CA ARG A 260 24.58 -14.74 -4.48
C ARG A 260 25.68 -15.80 -4.42
N PHE A 261 25.56 -16.72 -3.48
CA PHE A 261 26.51 -17.83 -3.32
C PHE A 261 25.94 -19.18 -3.81
N LEU A 262 24.61 -19.31 -3.96
CA LEU A 262 23.95 -20.40 -4.69
C LEU A 262 23.04 -19.82 -5.78
N PRO A 263 22.67 -20.58 -6.83
CA PRO A 263 21.85 -20.05 -7.94
C PRO A 263 20.54 -19.37 -7.50
N LYS A 264 20.00 -19.81 -6.36
CA LYS A 264 18.71 -19.39 -5.81
C LYS A 264 18.80 -18.92 -4.35
N THR A 265 20.01 -18.72 -3.82
CA THR A 265 20.21 -18.26 -2.44
C THR A 265 21.25 -17.16 -2.40
N SER A 266 20.91 -16.07 -1.72
CA SER A 266 21.80 -14.93 -1.50
C SER A 266 21.88 -14.59 -0.02
N ALA A 267 23.08 -14.25 0.42
CA ALA A 267 23.26 -13.54 1.68
C ALA A 267 22.99 -12.06 1.46
N LEU A 268 22.56 -11.36 2.49
CA LEU A 268 22.37 -9.92 2.46
C LEU A 268 22.94 -9.26 3.71
N VAL A 269 23.44 -8.05 3.53
CA VAL A 269 23.73 -7.09 4.59
C VAL A 269 22.88 -5.87 4.30
N GLN A 270 22.13 -5.42 5.29
CA GLN A 270 21.24 -4.28 5.18
C GLN A 270 21.53 -3.28 6.29
N TYR A 271 21.37 -2.01 5.98
CA TYR A 271 21.34 -0.94 6.94
C TYR A 271 20.11 -0.08 6.69
N VAL A 272 19.37 0.22 7.75
CA VAL A 272 18.18 1.07 7.72
C VAL A 272 18.41 2.25 8.65
N PHE A 273 18.26 3.45 8.13
CA PHE A 273 18.22 4.68 8.89
C PHE A 273 16.81 5.24 8.83
N THR A 274 16.24 5.59 9.98
CA THR A 274 14.96 6.31 10.03
C THR A 274 15.05 7.53 10.92
N TYR A 275 14.44 8.62 10.49
CA TYR A 275 14.25 9.82 11.28
C TYR A 275 12.78 10.18 11.25
N ARG A 276 12.19 10.47 12.42
CA ARG A 276 10.85 11.04 12.55
C ARG A 276 10.96 12.33 13.35
N GLY A 277 10.54 13.42 12.73
CA GLY A 277 10.46 14.73 13.36
C GLY A 277 9.02 15.19 13.53
N PHE A 278 8.75 15.90 14.61
CA PHE A 278 7.45 16.52 14.89
C PHE A 278 7.61 18.04 14.80
N PRO A 279 7.20 18.68 13.69
CA PRO A 279 7.46 20.10 13.46
C PRO A 279 6.91 21.04 14.53
N ASN A 280 5.84 20.63 15.22
CA ASN A 280 5.15 21.43 16.23
C ASN A 280 5.55 21.05 17.67
N THR A 281 6.20 19.90 17.87
CA THR A 281 6.69 19.40 19.17
C THR A 281 8.01 18.64 18.99
N PRO A 282 9.13 19.34 18.73
CA PRO A 282 10.40 18.70 18.37
C PRO A 282 11.00 17.82 19.48
N PHE A 283 10.43 17.83 20.69
CA PHE A 283 10.83 16.99 21.83
C PHE A 283 10.66 15.49 21.59
N ASP A 284 9.80 15.09 20.65
CA ASP A 284 9.54 13.68 20.33
C ASP A 284 10.32 13.19 19.11
N ASN A 285 11.28 13.98 18.63
CA ASN A 285 12.11 13.59 17.50
C ASN A 285 12.88 12.31 17.81
N THR A 286 12.79 11.36 16.88
CA THR A 286 13.33 10.02 17.06
C THR A 286 14.21 9.65 15.87
N THR A 287 15.39 9.11 16.14
CA THR A 287 16.35 8.65 15.13
C THR A 287 16.74 7.20 15.41
N ASN A 288 16.60 6.35 14.40
CA ASN A 288 16.89 4.92 14.55
C ASN A 288 17.89 4.44 13.51
N HIS A 289 18.75 3.53 13.95
CA HIS A 289 19.73 2.85 13.13
C HIS A 289 19.55 1.34 13.26
N SER A 290 19.28 0.64 12.17
CA SER A 290 19.05 -0.81 12.19
C SER A 290 19.98 -1.55 11.21
N PRO A 291 21.19 -1.96 11.64
CA PRO A 291 22.00 -2.91 10.90
C PRO A 291 21.39 -4.31 10.96
N MET A 292 21.38 -5.00 9.82
CA MET A 292 20.83 -6.34 9.69
C MET A 292 21.69 -7.20 8.75
N VAL A 293 21.65 -8.50 8.97
CA VAL A 293 22.18 -9.52 8.07
C VAL A 293 21.08 -10.54 7.79
N GLY A 294 21.15 -11.23 6.67
CA GLY A 294 20.12 -12.19 6.34
C GLY A 294 20.45 -13.12 5.18
N LEU A 295 19.50 -14.00 4.91
CA LEU A 295 19.50 -14.92 3.79
C LEU A 295 18.17 -14.78 3.06
N THR A 296 18.22 -14.80 1.74
CA THR A 296 17.03 -14.90 0.89
C THR A 296 17.18 -16.09 -0.05
N TRP A 297 16.13 -16.88 -0.19
CA TRP A 297 16.13 -18.09 -1.01
C TRP A 297 14.84 -18.24 -1.82
N ALA A 298 14.95 -18.82 -3.01
CA ALA A 298 13.82 -19.16 -3.88
C ALA A 298 14.05 -20.52 -4.58
N PRO A 299 14.12 -21.63 -3.82
CA PRO A 299 14.46 -22.96 -4.34
C PRO A 299 13.49 -23.44 -5.41
N THR A 300 12.20 -23.11 -5.28
CA THR A 300 11.14 -23.47 -6.24
C THR A 300 10.30 -22.26 -6.60
N ALA A 301 9.48 -22.38 -7.66
CA ALA A 301 8.55 -21.31 -8.04
C ALA A 301 7.45 -21.03 -6.99
N LYS A 302 7.23 -21.98 -6.06
CA LYS A 302 6.20 -21.90 -5.02
C LYS A 302 6.76 -21.59 -3.63
N LEU A 303 8.06 -21.81 -3.42
CA LEU A 303 8.72 -21.60 -2.15
C LEU A 303 9.83 -20.56 -2.31
N SER A 304 9.61 -19.43 -1.67
CA SER A 304 10.59 -18.38 -1.48
C SER A 304 10.51 -17.88 -0.05
N GLY A 305 11.63 -17.44 0.50
CA GLY A 305 11.70 -16.93 1.86
C GLY A 305 12.84 -15.94 2.03
N THR A 306 12.71 -15.08 3.02
CA THR A 306 13.80 -14.23 3.49
C THR A 306 13.82 -14.28 5.01
N MET A 307 15.01 -14.49 5.56
CA MET A 307 15.27 -14.48 6.99
C MET A 307 16.29 -13.38 7.27
N LYS A 308 15.99 -12.51 8.22
CA LYS A 308 16.88 -11.42 8.62
C LYS A 308 17.01 -11.40 10.14
N TYR A 309 18.20 -11.03 10.60
CA TYR A 309 18.53 -10.79 11.99
C TYR A 309 19.24 -9.45 12.10
N GLY A 310 18.93 -8.67 13.13
CA GLY A 310 19.53 -7.36 13.32
C GLY A 310 19.19 -6.76 14.67
N TYR A 311 19.76 -5.59 14.93
CA TYR A 311 19.50 -4.77 16.12
C TYR A 311 19.04 -3.39 15.67
N THR A 312 18.23 -2.72 16.48
CA THR A 312 17.85 -1.33 16.26
C THR A 312 18.32 -0.49 17.44
N PHE A 313 19.02 0.60 17.13
CA PHE A 313 19.44 1.59 18.11
C PHE A 313 18.53 2.81 17.99
N ASP A 314 17.77 3.10 19.04
CA ASP A 314 16.86 4.24 19.09
C ASP A 314 17.52 5.40 19.86
N GLN A 315 17.44 6.60 19.30
CA GLN A 315 17.87 7.83 19.93
C GLN A 315 16.71 8.81 19.99
N TYR A 316 16.36 9.21 21.20
CA TYR A 316 15.29 10.18 21.48
C TYR A 316 15.93 11.53 21.84
N GLN A 317 15.47 12.61 21.22
CA GLN A 317 15.89 13.96 21.56
C GLN A 317 15.04 14.53 22.69
N THR A 318 15.31 14.15 23.94
CA THR A 318 14.71 14.82 25.10
C THR A 318 15.50 16.07 25.45
N SER A 319 15.03 17.27 25.11
CA SER A 319 15.49 18.47 25.81
C SER A 319 14.71 18.58 27.11
N MET A 320 15.29 18.11 28.22
CA MET A 320 14.80 18.50 29.54
C MET A 320 15.17 19.97 29.74
N SER A 321 14.21 20.88 29.56
CA SER A 321 14.32 22.23 30.07
C SER A 321 13.63 22.29 31.43
N GLY A 322 14.46 22.31 32.49
CA GLY A 322 14.22 22.96 33.79
C GLY A 322 12.97 22.61 34.57
#